data_AF-A0A7S3PUL8-F1
#
_entry.id   AF-A0A7S3PUL8-F1
#
_cell.length_a   1.000
_cell.length_b   1.000
_cell.length_c   1.000
_cell.angle_alpha   90.00
_cell.angle_beta   90.00
_cell.angle_gamma   90.00
#
_symmetry.space_group_name_H-M   'P 1'
#
loop_
_entity.id
_entity.type
_entity.pdbx_description
1 polymer ?
#
loop_
_entity_poly.entity_id
_entity_poly.type
_entity_poly.pdbx_seq_one_letter_code
_entity_poly.pdbx_strand_id
1 'polypeptide(L)'
;MLSKSNQDKLTAIQTKLGPYGKQVMTLIETVLPVLIQYSQKIWVFYKSLPEDQLKLIVGFIICFFGGVYPVLFASIEAAKIGGGEDLIKAGRDLCDEAMVIIEANKKDDTADEDKDGKKDVDGLDEKGLILRKVNLVLTKSNPEKIDKALGCIYKVWLSVMAVLASKFAETVALAASIGKFLQKPVKKYVVAPVQDLVPDQYGKWVPTISGWITKSIAISVAYFLRSVIFAFTSSLTGSMIMTTAIIRIMNKKGVTLGGIVKPSSRLDETYVDEVLYFTLAAIGFLFQFKVGFDIKFPFNILLMPLELAETFLRWSISK
;
A
#
# COMPACT_ATOMS: atom_id res chain seq x y z
N MET A 1 -46.07 8.86 10.09
CA MET A 1 -45.78 10.30 10.36
C MET A 1 -44.69 10.35 11.42
N LEU A 2 -43.46 10.71 11.06
CA LEU A 2 -42.35 10.88 12.02
C LEU A 2 -42.64 12.10 12.92
N SER A 3 -42.35 12.02 14.22
CA SER A 3 -42.64 13.10 15.17
C SER A 3 -41.91 14.40 14.77
N LYS A 4 -42.54 15.57 14.98
CA LYS A 4 -41.98 16.90 14.65
C LYS A 4 -40.53 17.10 15.13
N SER A 5 -40.18 16.53 16.28
CA SER A 5 -38.82 16.56 16.85
C SER A 5 -37.76 15.88 15.96
N ASN A 6 -38.13 14.82 15.24
CA ASN A 6 -37.24 14.14 14.29
C ASN A 6 -37.11 14.92 12.98
N GLN A 7 -38.17 15.61 12.54
CA GLN A 7 -38.12 16.50 11.38
C GLN A 7 -37.21 17.71 11.64
N ASP A 8 -37.26 18.30 12.83
CA ASP A 8 -36.40 19.44 13.21
C ASP A 8 -34.92 19.07 13.37
N LYS A 9 -34.63 17.84 13.84
CA LYS A 9 -33.25 17.32 13.89
C LYS A 9 -32.73 17.00 12.49
N LEU A 10 -33.57 16.47 11.60
CA LEU A 10 -33.22 16.21 10.19
C LEU A 10 -32.93 17.53 9.45
N THR A 11 -33.72 18.58 9.65
CA THR A 11 -33.49 19.90 9.03
C THR A 11 -32.25 20.62 9.57
N ALA A 12 -31.91 20.44 10.85
CA ALA A 12 -30.68 20.97 11.44
C ALA A 12 -29.42 20.25 10.89
N ILE A 13 -29.48 18.92 10.71
CA ILE A 13 -28.42 18.14 10.06
C ILE A 13 -28.28 18.54 8.58
N GLN A 14 -29.40 18.73 7.88
CA GLN A 14 -29.45 19.15 6.47
C GLN A 14 -28.79 20.52 6.21
N THR A 15 -28.99 21.50 7.10
CA THR A 15 -28.42 22.85 6.90
C THR A 15 -26.89 22.89 7.09
N LYS A 16 -26.33 22.02 7.94
CA LYS A 16 -24.87 21.94 8.18
C LYS A 16 -24.14 21.02 7.20
N LEU A 17 -24.78 19.95 6.73
CA LEU A 17 -24.18 18.99 5.78
C LEU A 17 -24.41 19.36 4.30
N GLY A 18 -25.37 20.24 3.97
CA GLY A 18 -25.72 20.59 2.59
C GLY A 18 -24.54 20.90 1.64
N PRO A 19 -23.62 21.84 1.98
CA PRO A 19 -22.50 22.19 1.08
C PRO A 19 -21.47 21.07 0.95
N TYR A 20 -21.20 20.32 2.03
CA TYR A 20 -20.25 19.20 2.01
C TYR A 20 -20.84 17.95 1.35
N GLY A 21 -22.14 17.71 1.55
CA GLY A 21 -22.87 16.57 0.98
C GLY A 21 -22.94 16.64 -0.53
N LYS A 22 -23.15 17.84 -1.12
CA LYS A 22 -23.13 18.00 -2.58
C LYS A 22 -21.74 17.67 -3.15
N GLN A 23 -20.67 18.22 -2.57
CA GLN A 23 -19.29 17.95 -3.01
C GLN A 23 -18.92 16.47 -2.90
N VAL A 24 -19.29 15.83 -1.78
CA VAL A 24 -19.06 14.39 -1.57
C VAL A 24 -19.89 13.55 -2.54
N MET A 25 -21.15 13.89 -2.78
CA MET A 25 -22.01 13.16 -3.72
C MET A 25 -21.58 13.34 -5.17
N THR A 26 -21.18 14.53 -5.60
CA THR A 26 -20.64 14.75 -6.96
C THR A 26 -19.28 14.03 -7.13
N LEU A 27 -18.45 14.01 -6.08
CA LEU A 27 -17.24 13.18 -6.04
C LEU A 27 -17.58 11.71 -6.14
N ILE A 28 -18.55 11.21 -5.38
CA ILE A 28 -18.98 9.81 -5.44
C ILE A 28 -19.53 9.49 -6.85
N GLU A 29 -20.41 10.32 -7.41
CA GLU A 29 -21.01 10.09 -8.72
C GLU A 29 -20.02 10.20 -9.88
N THR A 30 -18.96 11.01 -9.74
CA THR A 30 -17.95 11.16 -10.81
C THR A 30 -16.80 10.19 -10.63
N VAL A 31 -16.30 10.04 -9.42
CA VAL A 31 -15.09 9.28 -9.10
C VAL A 31 -15.39 7.81 -8.86
N LEU A 32 -16.51 7.46 -8.21
CA LEU A 32 -16.84 6.07 -7.93
C LEU A 32 -17.06 5.24 -9.21
N PRO A 33 -17.82 5.66 -10.24
CA PRO A 33 -17.95 4.85 -11.46
C PRO A 33 -16.64 4.81 -12.26
N VAL A 34 -15.83 5.87 -12.22
CA VAL A 34 -14.49 5.85 -12.83
C VAL A 34 -13.61 4.83 -12.10
N LEU A 35 -13.57 4.86 -10.77
CA LEU A 35 -12.83 3.89 -9.95
C LEU A 35 -13.33 2.45 -10.17
N ILE A 36 -14.64 2.24 -10.28
CA ILE A 36 -15.23 0.91 -10.52
C ILE A 36 -14.94 0.43 -11.95
N GLN A 37 -15.04 1.29 -12.96
CA GLN A 37 -14.69 0.91 -14.33
C GLN A 37 -13.20 0.60 -14.46
N TYR A 38 -12.34 1.41 -13.83
CA TYR A 38 -10.90 1.14 -13.79
C TYR A 38 -10.61 -0.13 -12.98
N SER A 39 -11.22 -0.33 -11.82
CA SER A 39 -11.01 -1.53 -11.00
C SER A 39 -11.49 -2.79 -11.71
N GLN A 40 -12.63 -2.75 -12.40
CA GLN A 40 -13.14 -3.85 -13.23
C GLN A 40 -12.25 -4.11 -14.45
N LYS A 41 -11.78 -3.08 -15.15
CA LYS A 41 -10.82 -3.24 -16.26
C LYS A 41 -9.51 -3.85 -15.77
N ILE A 42 -8.99 -3.38 -14.64
CA ILE A 42 -7.80 -3.94 -13.98
C ILE A 42 -8.06 -5.39 -13.57
N TRP A 43 -9.24 -5.70 -13.05
CA TRP A 43 -9.60 -7.06 -12.62
C TRP A 43 -9.74 -8.03 -13.79
N VAL A 44 -10.40 -7.61 -14.88
CA VAL A 44 -10.54 -8.39 -16.11
C VAL A 44 -9.17 -8.60 -16.76
N PHE A 45 -8.34 -7.54 -16.81
CA PHE A 45 -6.96 -7.64 -17.27
C PHE A 45 -6.16 -8.61 -16.40
N TYR A 46 -6.22 -8.49 -15.07
CA TYR A 46 -5.57 -9.39 -14.13
C TYR A 46 -6.00 -10.84 -14.31
N LYS A 47 -7.30 -11.10 -14.51
CA LYS A 47 -7.85 -12.45 -14.75
C LYS A 47 -7.48 -13.00 -16.13
N SER A 48 -7.26 -12.14 -17.12
CA SER A 48 -6.81 -12.53 -18.46
C SER A 48 -5.34 -12.94 -18.51
N LEU A 49 -4.53 -12.53 -17.52
CA LEU A 49 -3.13 -12.90 -17.43
C LEU A 49 -2.94 -14.26 -16.75
N PRO A 50 -2.00 -15.11 -17.23
CA PRO A 50 -1.69 -16.37 -16.58
C PRO A 50 -1.17 -16.14 -15.15
N GLU A 51 -1.89 -16.67 -14.16
CA GLU A 51 -1.59 -16.47 -12.73
C GLU A 51 -0.13 -16.81 -12.37
N ASP A 52 0.45 -17.83 -13.01
CA ASP A 52 1.85 -18.22 -12.76
C ASP A 52 2.86 -17.23 -13.34
N GLN A 53 2.56 -16.58 -14.48
CA GLN A 53 3.44 -15.55 -15.05
C GLN A 53 3.42 -14.28 -14.20
N LEU A 54 2.25 -13.91 -13.68
CA LEU A 54 2.12 -12.79 -12.74
C LEU A 54 2.91 -13.06 -11.46
N LYS A 55 2.77 -14.26 -10.87
CA LYS A 55 3.55 -14.65 -9.69
C LYS A 55 5.05 -14.63 -9.96
N LEU A 56 5.48 -15.04 -11.15
CA LEU A 56 6.89 -14.97 -11.56
C LEU A 56 7.39 -13.53 -11.62
N ILE A 57 6.64 -12.63 -12.27
CA ILE A 57 7.01 -11.20 -12.38
C ILE A 57 7.03 -10.54 -10.99
N VAL A 58 6.02 -10.78 -10.16
CA VAL A 58 5.95 -10.25 -8.80
C VAL A 58 7.10 -10.80 -7.95
N GLY A 59 7.37 -12.11 -8.04
CA GLY A 59 8.51 -12.75 -7.37
C GLY A 59 9.84 -12.16 -7.81
N PHE A 60 10.00 -11.88 -9.11
CA PHE A 60 11.18 -11.22 -9.66
C PHE A 60 11.34 -9.79 -9.10
N ILE A 61 10.29 -8.99 -9.12
CA ILE A 61 10.33 -7.61 -8.59
C ILE A 61 10.71 -7.62 -7.10
N ILE A 62 10.07 -8.48 -6.31
CA ILE A 62 10.37 -8.60 -4.87
C ILE A 62 11.81 -9.10 -4.66
N CYS A 63 12.25 -10.09 -5.43
CA CYS A 63 13.56 -10.71 -5.27
C CYS A 63 14.73 -9.78 -5.63
N PHE A 64 14.57 -8.94 -6.65
CA PHE A 64 15.64 -8.08 -7.18
C PHE A 64 15.52 -6.61 -6.80
N PHE A 65 14.37 -6.15 -6.31
CA PHE A 65 14.13 -4.74 -5.98
C PHE A 65 13.48 -4.51 -4.61
N GLY A 66 13.20 -5.57 -3.83
CA GLY A 66 12.51 -5.43 -2.54
C GLY A 66 13.25 -4.60 -1.49
N GLY A 67 14.59 -4.62 -1.49
CA GLY A 67 15.41 -3.80 -0.58
C GLY A 67 15.36 -2.29 -0.85
N VAL A 68 14.93 -1.88 -2.05
CA VAL A 68 14.72 -0.46 -2.41
C VAL A 68 13.44 0.08 -1.76
N TYR A 69 12.43 -0.79 -1.58
CA TYR A 69 11.09 -0.44 -1.12
C TYR A 69 10.73 -1.08 0.23
N PRO A 70 11.48 -0.78 1.31
CA PRO A 70 11.31 -1.43 2.61
C PRO A 70 9.94 -1.13 3.25
N VAL A 71 9.40 0.08 3.06
CA VAL A 71 8.13 0.49 3.68
C VAL A 71 6.94 -0.14 2.95
N LEU A 72 7.01 -0.20 1.62
CA LEU A 72 6.03 -0.86 0.77
C LEU A 72 6.01 -2.37 1.04
N PHE A 73 7.18 -3.00 1.16
CA PHE A 73 7.24 -4.43 1.46
C PHE A 73 6.67 -4.73 2.86
N ALA A 74 7.04 -3.95 3.88
CA ALA A 74 6.50 -4.09 5.23
C ALA A 74 4.98 -3.89 5.28
N SER A 75 4.43 -2.97 4.49
CA SER A 75 2.99 -2.73 4.44
C SER A 75 2.23 -3.84 3.72
N ILE A 76 2.79 -4.42 2.65
CA ILE A 76 2.20 -5.60 2.01
C ILE A 76 2.22 -6.80 2.96
N GLU A 77 3.32 -7.03 3.67
CA GLU A 77 3.43 -8.11 4.65
C GLU A 77 2.46 -7.90 5.82
N ALA A 78 2.37 -6.68 6.35
CA ALA A 78 1.40 -6.31 7.37
C ALA A 78 -0.04 -6.49 6.89
N ALA A 79 -0.35 -6.12 5.65
CA ALA A 79 -1.68 -6.32 5.08
C ALA A 79 -2.04 -7.80 4.99
N LYS A 80 -1.09 -8.67 4.60
CA LYS A 80 -1.30 -10.12 4.57
C LYS A 80 -1.61 -10.68 5.97
N ILE A 81 -0.83 -10.30 6.97
CA ILE A 81 -1.03 -10.74 8.36
C ILE A 81 -2.33 -10.16 8.95
N GLY A 82 -2.68 -8.92 8.59
CA GLY A 82 -3.86 -8.20 9.09
C GLY A 82 -5.20 -8.65 8.52
N GLY A 83 -5.22 -9.63 7.60
CA GLY A 83 -6.44 -10.12 6.95
C GLY A 83 -6.60 -9.64 5.50
N GLY A 84 -5.51 -9.53 4.74
CA GLY A 84 -5.54 -9.01 3.37
C GLY A 84 -6.41 -9.81 2.40
N GLU A 85 -6.63 -11.10 2.65
CA GLU A 85 -7.60 -11.89 1.87
C GLU A 85 -9.04 -11.46 2.12
N ASP A 86 -9.36 -11.12 3.37
CA ASP A 86 -10.69 -10.60 3.74
C ASP A 86 -10.89 -9.19 3.18
N LEU A 87 -9.81 -8.39 3.08
CA LEU A 87 -9.84 -7.09 2.42
C LEU A 87 -10.24 -7.21 0.94
N ILE A 88 -9.68 -8.19 0.22
CA ILE A 88 -9.99 -8.41 -1.20
C ILE A 88 -11.46 -8.82 -1.35
N LYS A 89 -11.97 -9.68 -0.46
CA LYS A 89 -13.39 -10.09 -0.45
C LYS A 89 -14.30 -8.91 -0.14
N ALA A 90 -14.01 -8.17 0.93
CA ALA A 90 -14.74 -6.95 1.31
C ALA A 90 -14.75 -5.89 0.22
N GLY A 91 -13.63 -5.72 -0.49
CA GLY A 91 -13.53 -4.82 -1.64
C GLY A 91 -14.40 -5.24 -2.81
N ARG A 92 -14.52 -6.55 -3.10
CA ARG A 92 -15.46 -7.06 -4.10
C ARG A 92 -16.91 -6.86 -3.68
N ASP A 93 -17.24 -7.20 -2.43
CA ASP A 93 -18.58 -7.01 -1.89
C ASP A 93 -19.02 -5.54 -2.02
N LEU A 94 -18.11 -4.58 -1.75
CA LEU A 94 -18.37 -3.16 -1.95
C LEU A 94 -18.51 -2.77 -3.43
N CYS A 95 -17.71 -3.33 -4.33
CA CYS A 95 -17.84 -3.06 -5.76
C CYS A 95 -19.17 -3.58 -6.32
N ASP A 96 -19.60 -4.75 -5.89
CA ASP A 96 -20.86 -5.36 -6.31
C ASP A 96 -22.06 -4.54 -5.82
N GLU A 97 -22.06 -4.13 -4.55
CA GLU A 97 -23.10 -3.24 -4.00
C GLU A 97 -23.08 -1.86 -4.68
N ALA A 98 -21.89 -1.30 -4.93
CA ALA A 98 -21.76 -0.03 -5.64
C ALA A 98 -22.27 -0.10 -7.09
N MET A 99 -22.10 -1.23 -7.78
CA MET A 99 -22.68 -1.45 -9.10
C MET A 99 -24.21 -1.48 -9.06
N VAL A 100 -24.81 -2.14 -8.06
CA VAL A 100 -26.27 -2.13 -7.86
C VAL A 100 -26.79 -0.71 -7.66
N ILE A 101 -26.09 0.09 -6.84
CA ILE A 101 -26.43 1.51 -6.62
C ILE A 101 -26.30 2.32 -7.90
N ILE A 102 -25.23 2.13 -8.68
CA ILE A 102 -25.02 2.86 -9.95
C ILE A 102 -26.09 2.49 -10.97
N GLU A 103 -26.45 1.22 -11.10
CA GLU A 103 -27.52 0.78 -12.00
C GLU A 103 -28.88 1.31 -11.56
N ALA A 104 -29.16 1.31 -10.25
CA ALA A 104 -30.37 1.91 -9.70
C ALA A 104 -30.40 3.42 -9.93
N ASN A 105 -29.28 4.11 -9.73
CA ASN A 105 -29.16 5.55 -9.95
C ASN A 105 -29.28 5.90 -11.43
N LYS A 106 -28.72 5.10 -12.36
CA LYS A 106 -28.92 5.30 -13.80
C LYS A 106 -30.37 5.12 -14.22
N LYS A 107 -31.07 4.15 -13.63
CA LYS A 107 -32.50 3.92 -13.90
C LYS A 107 -33.35 5.07 -13.36
N ASP A 108 -33.08 5.52 -12.13
CA ASP A 108 -33.72 6.68 -11.51
C ASP A 108 -33.41 7.98 -12.27
N ASP A 109 -32.19 8.13 -12.78
CA ASP A 109 -31.78 9.30 -13.59
C ASP A 109 -32.42 9.32 -15.00
N THR A 110 -33.04 8.20 -15.42
CA THR A 110 -33.77 8.08 -16.70
C THR A 110 -35.28 7.93 -16.53
N ALA A 111 -35.75 7.83 -15.28
CA ALA A 111 -37.16 7.67 -14.98
C ALA A 111 -37.86 9.03 -15.13
N ASP A 112 -38.89 9.03 -15.96
CA ASP A 112 -39.88 10.09 -16.13
C ASP A 112 -41.18 9.50 -15.55
N GLU A 113 -41.29 9.52 -14.21
CA GLU A 113 -42.42 8.91 -13.50
C GLU A 113 -43.68 9.78 -13.58
N ASP A 114 -43.51 11.08 -13.81
CA ASP A 114 -44.61 12.04 -13.98
C ASP A 114 -45.13 12.16 -15.44
N LYS A 115 -44.47 11.51 -16.40
CA LYS A 115 -44.81 11.49 -17.84
C LYS A 115 -44.91 12.89 -18.42
N ASP A 116 -44.11 13.83 -17.92
CA ASP A 116 -44.12 15.22 -18.36
C ASP A 116 -43.21 15.47 -19.58
N GLY A 117 -42.44 14.45 -19.99
CA GLY A 117 -41.50 14.50 -21.11
C GLY A 117 -40.13 15.09 -20.76
N LYS A 118 -39.85 15.35 -19.47
CA LYS A 118 -38.55 15.71 -18.90
C LYS A 118 -38.15 14.66 -17.87
N LYS A 119 -36.88 14.63 -17.50
CA LYS A 119 -36.39 13.73 -16.45
C LYS A 119 -36.71 14.36 -15.10
N ASP A 120 -37.24 13.59 -14.15
CA ASP A 120 -37.52 14.07 -12.77
C ASP A 120 -36.30 14.77 -12.13
N VAL A 121 -35.10 14.31 -12.49
CA VAL A 121 -33.80 14.80 -12.02
C VAL A 121 -33.55 16.26 -12.40
N ASP A 122 -34.08 16.70 -13.55
CA ASP A 122 -33.87 18.05 -14.10
C ASP A 122 -34.83 19.09 -13.48
N GLY A 123 -35.89 18.64 -12.79
CA GLY A 123 -36.89 19.49 -12.13
C GLY A 123 -36.67 19.71 -10.62
N LEU A 124 -35.70 19.01 -10.01
CA LEU A 124 -35.49 19.01 -8.56
C LEU A 124 -34.50 20.11 -8.09
N ASP A 125 -34.85 20.79 -7.00
CA ASP A 125 -33.93 21.67 -6.27
C ASP A 125 -32.71 20.90 -5.76
N GLU A 126 -31.55 21.54 -5.65
CA GLU A 126 -30.26 20.89 -5.34
C GLU A 126 -30.30 20.08 -4.03
N LYS A 127 -31.15 20.50 -3.10
CA LYS A 127 -31.41 19.84 -1.81
C LYS A 127 -32.28 18.59 -1.94
N GLY A 128 -33.23 18.59 -2.87
CA GLY A 128 -34.11 17.46 -3.19
C GLY A 128 -33.36 16.33 -3.88
N LEU A 129 -32.40 16.67 -4.76
CA LEU A 129 -31.54 15.70 -5.45
C LEU A 129 -30.67 14.90 -4.47
N ILE A 130 -30.02 15.57 -3.51
CA ILE A 130 -29.19 14.89 -2.51
C ILE A 130 -30.05 13.95 -1.67
N LEU A 131 -31.26 14.38 -1.28
CA LEU A 131 -32.15 13.56 -0.45
C LEU A 131 -32.67 12.34 -1.21
N ARG A 132 -33.00 12.48 -2.50
CA ARG A 132 -33.41 11.37 -3.38
C ARG A 132 -32.28 10.36 -3.57
N LYS A 133 -31.05 10.82 -3.81
CA LYS A 133 -29.89 9.94 -4.00
C LYS A 133 -29.41 9.28 -2.71
N VAL A 134 -29.41 9.97 -1.58
CA VAL A 134 -29.15 9.36 -0.26
C VAL A 134 -30.23 8.33 0.07
N ASN A 135 -31.50 8.63 -0.19
CA ASN A 135 -32.57 7.64 -0.03
C ASN A 135 -32.38 6.45 -0.97
N LEU A 136 -31.96 6.65 -2.22
CA LEU A 136 -31.69 5.57 -3.16
C LEU A 136 -30.55 4.67 -2.67
N VAL A 137 -29.45 5.25 -2.18
CA VAL A 137 -28.35 4.52 -1.55
C VAL A 137 -28.86 3.76 -0.32
N LEU A 138 -29.57 4.42 0.60
CA LEU A 138 -30.07 3.79 1.83
C LEU A 138 -31.11 2.69 1.57
N THR A 139 -31.89 2.79 0.49
CA THR A 139 -32.95 1.83 0.15
C THR A 139 -32.41 0.64 -0.64
N LYS A 140 -31.35 0.83 -1.43
CA LYS A 140 -30.79 -0.21 -2.31
C LYS A 140 -29.53 -0.88 -1.78
N SER A 141 -28.85 -0.29 -0.81
CA SER A 141 -27.62 -0.86 -0.25
C SER A 141 -27.92 -1.78 0.92
N ASN A 142 -27.13 -2.85 1.07
CA ASN A 142 -27.13 -3.63 2.30
C ASN A 142 -26.21 -2.97 3.37
N PRO A 143 -26.76 -2.42 4.46
CA PRO A 143 -25.97 -1.70 5.46
C PRO A 143 -24.99 -2.60 6.22
N GLU A 144 -25.35 -3.86 6.47
CA GLU A 144 -24.48 -4.82 7.18
C GLU A 144 -23.26 -5.18 6.34
N LYS A 145 -23.41 -5.30 5.01
CA LYS A 145 -22.28 -5.56 4.11
C LYS A 145 -21.34 -4.36 4.03
N ILE A 146 -21.88 -3.15 3.93
CA ILE A 146 -21.07 -1.93 3.90
C ILE A 146 -20.30 -1.78 5.22
N ASP A 147 -20.97 -1.94 6.36
CA ASP A 147 -20.34 -1.84 7.68
C ASP A 147 -19.23 -2.88 7.84
N LYS A 148 -19.51 -4.15 7.54
CA LYS A 148 -18.53 -5.24 7.60
C LYS A 148 -17.33 -4.99 6.69
N ALA A 149 -17.56 -4.49 5.47
CA ALA A 149 -16.49 -4.22 4.53
C ALA A 149 -15.64 -3.00 4.94
N LEU A 150 -16.26 -1.92 5.40
CA LEU A 150 -15.55 -0.76 5.95
C LEU A 150 -14.76 -1.12 7.21
N GLY A 151 -15.35 -1.93 8.09
CA GLY A 151 -14.67 -2.44 9.29
C GLY A 151 -13.45 -3.29 8.94
N CYS A 152 -13.54 -4.13 7.90
CA CYS A 152 -12.41 -4.91 7.40
C CYS A 152 -11.30 -4.01 6.82
N ILE A 153 -11.65 -3.03 5.97
CA ILE A 153 -10.71 -2.06 5.41
C ILE A 153 -9.99 -1.30 6.52
N TYR A 154 -10.74 -0.78 7.48
CA TYR A 154 -10.19 -0.03 8.60
C TYR A 154 -9.26 -0.88 9.47
N LYS A 155 -9.63 -2.13 9.76
CA LYS A 155 -8.80 -3.07 10.52
C LYS A 155 -7.46 -3.34 9.82
N VAL A 156 -7.48 -3.62 8.52
CA VAL A 156 -6.25 -3.88 7.76
C VAL A 156 -5.39 -2.62 7.69
N TRP A 157 -6.01 -1.46 7.48
CA TRP A 157 -5.30 -0.18 7.51
C TRP A 157 -4.61 0.08 8.85
N LEU A 158 -5.30 -0.12 9.98
CA LEU A 158 -4.70 0.00 11.32
C LEU A 158 -3.57 -1.00 11.54
N SER A 159 -3.71 -2.23 11.05
CA SER A 159 -2.65 -3.25 11.13
C SER A 159 -1.40 -2.82 10.37
N VAL A 160 -1.56 -2.26 9.18
CA VAL A 160 -0.44 -1.72 8.38
C VAL A 160 0.21 -0.54 9.10
N MET A 161 -0.58 0.44 9.57
CA MET A 161 -0.05 1.60 10.29
C MET A 161 0.72 1.22 11.56
N ALA A 162 0.21 0.25 12.31
CA ALA A 162 0.88 -0.25 13.52
C ALA A 162 2.25 -0.88 13.19
N VAL A 163 2.33 -1.74 12.18
CA VAL A 163 3.60 -2.36 11.76
C VAL A 163 4.59 -1.31 11.27
N LEU A 164 4.13 -0.36 10.46
CA LEU A 164 4.95 0.72 9.94
C LEU A 164 5.51 1.60 11.08
N ALA A 165 4.69 1.97 12.05
CA ALA A 165 5.10 2.72 13.23
C ALA A 165 6.14 1.95 14.06
N SER A 166 5.94 0.64 14.27
CA SER A 166 6.93 -0.22 14.95
C SER A 166 8.26 -0.27 14.19
N LYS A 167 8.24 -0.39 12.86
CA LYS A 167 9.47 -0.41 12.04
C LYS A 167 10.20 0.93 12.02
N PHE A 168 9.47 2.02 12.04
CA PHE A 168 10.06 3.35 12.20
C PHE A 168 10.72 3.50 13.57
N ALA A 169 10.03 3.11 14.65
CA ALA A 169 10.57 3.14 16.02
C ALA A 169 11.84 2.28 16.17
N GLU A 170 11.85 1.06 15.62
CA GLU A 170 13.04 0.18 15.57
C GLU A 170 14.23 0.90 14.89
N THR A 171 13.97 1.59 13.76
CA THR A 171 15.00 2.31 13.00
C THR A 171 15.56 3.51 13.79
N VAL A 172 14.69 4.27 14.47
CA VAL A 172 15.11 5.39 15.33
C VAL A 172 15.92 4.90 16.53
N ALA A 173 15.51 3.79 17.16
CA ALA A 173 16.26 3.18 18.27
C ALA A 173 17.64 2.69 17.84
N LEU A 174 17.74 2.08 16.65
CA LEU A 174 19.01 1.68 16.05
C LEU A 174 19.90 2.90 15.79
N ALA A 175 19.36 3.96 15.17
CA ALA A 175 20.09 5.20 14.92
C ALA A 175 20.57 5.87 16.22
N ALA A 176 19.73 5.92 17.26
CA ALA A 176 20.12 6.46 18.56
C ALA A 176 21.27 5.67 19.20
N SER A 177 21.24 4.34 19.07
CA SER A 177 22.30 3.45 19.56
C SER A 177 23.61 3.69 18.82
N ILE A 178 23.59 3.71 17.49
CA ILE A 178 24.76 4.02 16.65
C ILE A 178 25.32 5.40 16.99
N GLY A 179 24.46 6.41 17.14
CA GLY A 179 24.86 7.76 17.49
C GLY A 179 25.58 7.84 18.84
N LYS A 180 25.10 7.11 19.87
CA LYS A 180 25.78 7.03 21.17
C LYS A 180 27.18 6.43 21.06
N PHE A 181 27.35 5.39 20.23
CA PHE A 181 28.68 4.80 19.99
C PHE A 181 29.62 5.75 19.24
N LEU A 182 29.11 6.51 18.27
CA LEU A 182 29.90 7.48 17.50
C LEU A 182 30.28 8.75 18.28
N GLN A 183 29.57 9.10 19.35
CA GLN A 183 29.87 10.32 20.12
C GLN A 183 31.28 10.36 20.72
N LYS A 184 31.79 9.24 21.25
CA LYS A 184 33.15 9.18 21.83
C LYS A 184 34.25 9.44 20.80
N PRO A 185 34.30 8.72 19.65
CA PRO A 185 35.30 8.98 18.63
C PRO A 185 35.13 10.37 17.99
N VAL A 186 33.90 10.83 17.75
CA VAL A 186 33.67 12.19 17.19
C VAL A 186 34.17 13.27 18.14
N LYS A 187 33.89 13.17 19.44
CA LYS A 187 34.42 14.14 20.42
C LYS A 187 35.95 14.18 20.44
N LYS A 188 36.60 13.01 20.38
CA LYS A 188 38.06 12.90 20.45
C LYS A 188 38.75 13.37 19.17
N TYR A 189 38.26 12.94 18.00
CA TYR A 189 38.95 13.13 16.73
C TYR A 189 38.44 14.30 15.89
N VAL A 190 37.22 14.79 16.14
CA VAL A 190 36.62 15.89 15.37
C VAL A 190 36.44 17.13 16.24
N VAL A 191 35.79 17.02 17.40
CA VAL A 191 35.44 18.21 18.20
C VAL A 191 36.67 18.89 18.79
N ALA A 192 37.59 18.14 19.42
CA ALA A 192 38.76 18.72 20.06
C ALA A 192 39.69 19.46 19.06
N PRO A 193 40.11 18.86 17.92
CA PRO A 193 40.96 19.58 16.95
C PRO A 193 40.28 20.79 16.30
N VAL A 194 38.96 20.73 16.08
CA VAL A 194 38.22 21.83 15.46
C VAL A 194 38.00 22.97 16.44
N GLN A 195 37.83 22.69 17.74
CA GLN A 195 37.73 23.74 18.75
C GLN A 195 39.04 24.52 18.90
N ASP A 196 40.19 23.87 18.78
CA ASP A 196 41.50 24.52 18.87
C ASP A 196 41.80 25.47 17.68
N LEU A 197 41.10 25.28 16.55
CA LEU A 197 41.27 26.07 15.32
C LEU A 197 40.25 27.21 15.15
N VAL A 198 39.17 27.20 15.93
CA VAL A 198 38.03 28.11 15.75
C VAL A 198 38.06 29.21 16.83
N PRO A 199 37.84 30.49 16.47
CA PRO A 199 37.77 31.57 17.46
C PRO A 199 36.73 31.31 18.56
N ASP A 200 37.02 31.73 19.80
CA ASP A 200 36.20 31.47 21.00
C ASP A 200 34.71 31.85 20.85
N GLN A 201 34.41 32.84 20.00
CA GLN A 201 33.04 33.26 19.72
C GLN A 201 32.20 32.15 19.04
N TYR A 202 32.83 31.31 18.21
CA TYR A 202 32.17 30.24 17.46
C TYR A 202 32.43 28.84 18.02
N GLY A 203 33.40 28.67 18.94
CA GLY A 203 33.75 27.39 19.56
C GLY A 203 32.58 26.67 20.26
N LYS A 204 31.54 27.41 20.66
CA LYS A 204 30.28 26.88 21.24
C LYS A 204 29.42 26.12 20.22
N TRP A 205 29.51 26.45 18.93
CA TRP A 205 28.72 25.81 17.87
C TRP A 205 29.34 24.49 17.39
N VAL A 206 30.66 24.32 17.54
CA VAL A 206 31.38 23.10 17.14
C VAL A 206 30.78 21.81 17.72
N PRO A 207 30.56 21.68 19.06
CA PRO A 207 29.95 20.48 19.61
C PRO A 207 28.48 20.30 19.18
N THR A 208 27.75 21.39 18.97
CA THR A 208 26.35 21.34 18.49
C THR A 208 26.28 20.79 17.06
N ILE A 209 27.02 21.39 16.12
CA ILE A 209 27.05 21.00 14.71
C ILE A 209 27.57 19.56 14.58
N SER A 210 28.66 19.22 15.28
CA SER A 210 29.20 17.85 15.26
C SER A 210 28.19 16.83 15.78
N GLY A 211 27.39 17.19 16.79
CA GLY A 211 26.30 16.36 17.30
C GLY A 211 25.19 16.13 16.27
N TRP A 212 24.77 17.17 15.54
CA TRP A 212 23.80 17.04 14.45
C TRP A 212 24.32 16.17 13.32
N ILE A 213 25.57 16.39 12.87
CA ILE A 213 26.21 15.57 11.83
C ILE A 213 26.28 14.10 12.26
N THR A 214 26.70 13.84 13.51
CA THR A 214 26.78 12.48 14.05
C THR A 214 25.43 11.78 14.06
N LYS A 215 24.36 12.48 14.47
CA LYS A 215 22.99 11.95 14.44
C LYS A 215 22.54 11.67 13.01
N SER A 216 22.80 12.57 12.07
CA SER A 216 22.46 12.36 10.66
C SER A 216 23.17 11.14 10.08
N ILE A 217 24.48 10.99 10.34
CA ILE A 217 25.25 9.80 9.93
C ILE A 217 24.65 8.53 10.57
N ALA A 218 24.33 8.57 11.86
CA ALA A 218 23.75 7.44 12.56
C ALA A 218 22.38 7.02 11.97
N ILE A 219 21.55 8.00 11.60
CA ILE A 219 20.29 7.77 10.88
C ILE A 219 20.56 7.15 9.51
N SER A 220 21.48 7.70 8.71
CA SER A 220 21.84 7.15 7.40
C SER A 220 22.33 5.70 7.47
N VAL A 221 23.20 5.38 8.44
CA VAL A 221 23.68 4.01 8.65
C VAL A 221 22.54 3.09 9.09
N ALA A 222 21.66 3.55 9.99
CA ALA A 222 20.50 2.77 10.41
C ALA A 222 19.56 2.46 9.24
N TYR A 223 19.27 3.43 8.38
CA TYR A 223 18.49 3.22 7.16
C TYR A 223 19.18 2.23 6.20
N PHE A 224 20.50 2.35 6.02
CA PHE A 224 21.26 1.41 5.20
C PHE A 224 21.16 -0.02 5.73
N LEU A 225 21.41 -0.24 7.02
CA LEU A 225 21.27 -1.55 7.65
C LEU A 225 19.84 -2.09 7.54
N ARG A 226 18.85 -1.21 7.67
CA ARG A 226 17.44 -1.60 7.51
C ARG A 226 17.14 -2.04 6.08
N SER A 227 17.62 -1.32 5.07
CA SER A 227 17.51 -1.72 3.66
C SER A 227 18.19 -3.05 3.39
N VAL A 228 19.36 -3.32 4.00
CA VAL A 228 20.04 -4.63 3.88
C VAL A 228 19.18 -5.76 4.46
N ILE A 229 18.55 -5.56 5.62
CA ILE A 229 17.67 -6.57 6.23
C ILE A 229 16.48 -6.85 5.32
N PHE A 230 15.81 -5.81 4.81
CA PHE A 230 14.68 -5.98 3.89
C PHE A 230 15.10 -6.56 2.54
N ALA A 231 16.28 -6.25 2.05
CA ALA A 231 16.83 -6.85 0.85
C ALA A 231 17.00 -8.36 0.99
N PHE A 232 17.49 -8.80 2.15
CA PHE A 232 17.65 -10.21 2.45
C PHE A 232 16.30 -10.94 2.60
N THR A 233 15.34 -10.36 3.33
CA THR A 233 14.03 -11.01 3.50
C THR A 233 13.20 -10.99 2.22
N SER A 234 13.29 -9.92 1.43
CA SER A 234 12.63 -9.83 0.13
C SER A 234 13.26 -10.76 -0.92
N SER A 235 14.59 -10.94 -0.93
CA SER A 235 15.23 -11.89 -1.83
C SER A 235 14.79 -13.33 -1.54
N LEU A 236 14.68 -13.71 -0.26
CA LEU A 236 14.15 -15.01 0.16
C LEU A 236 12.67 -15.20 -0.22
N THR A 237 11.83 -14.22 0.09
CA THR A 237 10.39 -14.30 -0.19
C THR A 237 10.13 -14.30 -1.70
N GLY A 238 10.82 -13.43 -2.44
CA GLY A 238 10.71 -13.32 -3.89
C GLY A 238 11.22 -14.57 -4.61
N SER A 239 12.33 -15.15 -4.16
CA SER A 239 12.86 -16.39 -4.75
C SER A 239 11.93 -17.57 -4.52
N MET A 240 11.30 -17.69 -3.35
CA MET A 240 10.33 -18.73 -3.07
C MET A 240 9.12 -18.64 -4.01
N ILE A 241 8.56 -17.44 -4.18
CA ILE A 241 7.43 -17.19 -5.10
C ILE A 241 7.84 -17.48 -6.55
N MET A 242 9.03 -17.04 -6.96
CA MET A 242 9.53 -17.21 -8.32
C MET A 242 9.80 -18.68 -8.63
N THR A 243 10.45 -19.41 -7.73
CA THR A 243 10.72 -20.86 -7.86
C THR A 243 9.42 -21.65 -7.96
N THR A 244 8.45 -21.33 -7.10
CA THR A 244 7.10 -21.92 -7.14
C THR A 244 6.42 -21.71 -8.50
N ALA A 245 6.49 -20.49 -9.03
CA ALA A 245 5.89 -20.17 -10.32
C ALA A 245 6.61 -20.87 -11.49
N ILE A 246 7.95 -20.90 -11.47
CA ILE A 246 8.77 -21.60 -12.48
C ILE A 246 8.38 -23.08 -12.53
N ILE A 247 8.38 -23.76 -11.38
CA ILE A 247 8.05 -25.19 -11.30
C ILE A 247 6.63 -25.46 -11.82
N ARG A 248 5.65 -24.62 -11.47
CA ARG A 248 4.28 -24.75 -12.00
C ARG A 248 4.22 -24.58 -13.52
N ILE A 249 4.94 -23.62 -14.08
CA ILE A 249 5.00 -23.40 -15.54
C ILE A 249 5.67 -24.59 -16.23
N MET A 250 6.74 -25.13 -15.65
CA MET A 250 7.47 -26.27 -16.20
C MET A 250 6.62 -27.55 -16.18
N ASN A 251 5.91 -27.80 -15.07
CA ASN A 251 4.96 -28.90 -14.95
C ASN A 251 3.82 -28.79 -15.97
N LYS A 252 3.26 -27.58 -16.18
CA LYS A 252 2.22 -27.34 -17.20
C LYS A 252 2.71 -27.57 -18.63
N LYS A 253 4.01 -27.37 -18.90
CA LYS A 253 4.63 -27.61 -20.21
C LYS A 253 5.13 -29.04 -20.40
N GLY A 254 4.95 -29.92 -19.41
CA GLY A 254 5.43 -31.30 -19.45
C GLY A 254 6.96 -31.44 -19.44
N VAL A 255 7.68 -30.35 -19.13
CA VAL A 255 9.15 -30.37 -19.04
C VAL A 255 9.51 -30.72 -17.61
N THR A 256 9.71 -32.01 -17.35
CA THR A 256 10.39 -32.46 -16.14
C THR A 256 11.88 -32.18 -16.34
N LEU A 257 12.46 -31.28 -15.53
CA LEU A 257 13.91 -31.02 -15.49
C LEU A 257 14.63 -32.33 -15.13
N GLY A 258 14.99 -33.11 -16.15
CA GLY A 258 15.74 -34.37 -16.03
C GLY A 258 15.09 -35.46 -15.17
N GLY A 259 13.76 -35.42 -14.94
CA GLY A 259 13.09 -36.36 -14.01
C GLY A 259 13.40 -36.13 -12.52
N ILE A 260 14.11 -35.04 -12.19
CA ILE A 260 14.55 -34.72 -10.82
C ILE A 260 13.48 -33.91 -10.07
N VAL A 261 12.76 -33.05 -10.78
CA VAL A 261 11.56 -32.40 -10.26
C VAL A 261 10.38 -33.32 -10.54
N LYS A 262 9.99 -34.13 -9.54
CA LYS A 262 8.74 -34.89 -9.64
C LYS A 262 7.58 -33.90 -9.72
N PRO A 263 6.50 -34.22 -10.45
CA PRO A 263 5.24 -33.48 -10.38
C PRO A 263 4.55 -33.79 -9.04
N SER A 264 5.21 -33.54 -7.92
CA SER A 264 4.60 -33.59 -6.60
C SER A 264 4.01 -32.22 -6.31
N SER A 265 2.76 -32.23 -5.87
CA SER A 265 1.94 -31.06 -5.52
C SER A 265 2.51 -30.24 -4.34
N ARG A 266 3.63 -30.68 -3.75
CA ARG A 266 4.34 -30.07 -2.63
C ARG A 266 5.76 -29.72 -3.06
N LEU A 267 6.08 -28.43 -2.97
CA LEU A 267 7.39 -27.82 -3.24
C LEU A 267 8.42 -28.10 -2.13
N ASP A 268 8.01 -28.89 -1.13
CA ASP A 268 8.69 -29.02 0.15
C ASP A 268 9.41 -30.38 0.28
N GLU A 269 9.31 -31.24 -0.75
CA GLU A 269 9.75 -32.63 -0.70
C GLU A 269 11.05 -32.88 -1.49
N THR A 270 11.50 -31.93 -2.32
CA THR A 270 12.66 -32.12 -3.22
C THR A 270 13.80 -31.16 -2.89
N TYR A 271 14.98 -31.70 -2.55
CA TYR A 271 16.21 -30.93 -2.27
C TYR A 271 16.60 -29.95 -3.39
N VAL A 272 16.25 -30.24 -4.64
CA VAL A 272 16.56 -29.39 -5.79
C VAL A 272 15.77 -28.09 -5.79
N ASP A 273 14.51 -28.13 -5.37
CA ASP A 273 13.68 -26.94 -5.23
C ASP A 273 14.25 -26.04 -4.13
N GLU A 274 14.79 -26.67 -3.09
CA GLU A 274 15.45 -25.99 -1.98
C GLU A 274 16.73 -25.25 -2.39
N VAL A 275 17.61 -25.96 -3.09
CA VAL A 275 18.84 -25.37 -3.62
C VAL A 275 18.54 -24.25 -4.61
N LEU A 276 17.50 -24.40 -5.46
CA LEU A 276 17.14 -23.39 -6.45
C LEU A 276 16.65 -22.09 -5.78
N TYR A 277 15.78 -22.17 -4.77
CA TYR A 277 15.30 -20.97 -4.09
C TYR A 277 16.41 -20.23 -3.35
N PHE A 278 17.33 -20.95 -2.67
CA PHE A 278 18.44 -20.32 -1.96
C PHE A 278 19.45 -19.70 -2.91
N THR A 279 19.74 -20.37 -4.02
CA THR A 279 20.65 -19.85 -5.05
C THR A 279 20.09 -18.57 -5.67
N LEU A 280 18.80 -18.57 -6.02
CA LEU A 280 18.11 -17.38 -6.54
C LEU A 280 18.05 -16.25 -5.50
N ALA A 281 17.80 -16.56 -4.23
CA ALA A 281 17.82 -15.56 -3.16
C ALA A 281 19.20 -14.94 -2.97
N ALA A 282 20.27 -15.73 -3.04
CA ALA A 282 21.64 -15.24 -2.94
C ALA A 282 21.99 -14.32 -4.12
N ILE A 283 21.61 -14.71 -5.35
CA ILE A 283 21.81 -13.89 -6.54
C ILE A 283 21.01 -12.57 -6.43
N GLY A 284 19.74 -12.64 -6.03
CA GLY A 284 18.88 -11.47 -5.85
C GLY A 284 19.43 -10.50 -4.79
N PHE A 285 19.88 -11.03 -3.65
CA PHE A 285 20.48 -10.23 -2.59
C PHE A 285 21.78 -9.55 -3.04
N LEU A 286 22.69 -10.32 -3.67
CA LEU A 286 23.96 -9.78 -4.17
C LEU A 286 23.73 -8.70 -5.24
N PHE A 287 22.72 -8.87 -6.09
CA PHE A 287 22.32 -7.87 -7.06
C PHE A 287 21.86 -6.58 -6.36
N GLN A 288 20.91 -6.69 -5.43
CA GLN A 288 20.40 -5.54 -4.67
C GLN A 288 21.52 -4.80 -3.94
N PHE A 289 22.44 -5.54 -3.31
CA PHE A 289 23.56 -4.99 -2.58
C PHE A 289 24.57 -4.27 -3.51
N LYS A 290 24.90 -4.85 -4.68
CA LYS A 290 25.81 -4.25 -5.66
C LYS A 290 25.23 -3.00 -6.32
N VAL A 291 23.92 -2.98 -6.55
CA VAL A 291 23.21 -1.85 -7.15
C VAL A 291 23.10 -0.68 -6.15
N GLY A 292 23.27 -0.93 -4.84
CA GLY A 292 23.31 0.09 -3.81
C GLY A 292 21.93 0.54 -3.33
N PHE A 293 20.92 -0.32 -3.49
CA PHE A 293 19.51 -0.03 -3.15
C PHE A 293 18.93 1.20 -3.87
N ASP A 294 19.45 1.52 -5.05
CA ASP A 294 18.98 2.62 -5.90
C ASP A 294 18.59 2.10 -7.29
N ILE A 295 17.55 2.67 -7.89
CA ILE A 295 17.03 2.18 -9.17
C ILE A 295 17.54 3.06 -10.29
N LYS A 296 18.49 2.51 -11.04
CA LYS A 296 19.03 3.16 -12.25
C LYS A 296 18.12 2.94 -13.45
N PHE A 297 18.16 3.88 -14.40
CA PHE A 297 17.47 3.77 -15.68
C PHE A 297 17.86 2.45 -16.39
N PRO A 298 16.91 1.69 -16.98
CA PRO A 298 15.51 2.03 -17.26
C PRO A 298 14.49 1.55 -16.19
N PHE A 299 14.93 0.82 -15.16
CA PHE A 299 14.03 0.21 -14.18
C PHE A 299 13.23 1.23 -13.36
N ASN A 300 13.71 2.47 -13.24
CA ASN A 300 13.01 3.54 -12.55
C ASN A 300 11.63 3.82 -13.20
N ILE A 301 11.56 3.86 -14.54
CA ILE A 301 10.29 4.10 -15.25
C ILE A 301 9.33 2.92 -15.04
N LEU A 302 9.85 1.69 -15.10
CA LEU A 302 9.03 0.49 -14.94
C LEU A 302 8.47 0.36 -13.52
N LEU A 303 9.27 0.73 -12.51
CA LEU A 303 8.93 0.59 -11.10
C LEU A 303 8.40 1.91 -10.48
N MET A 304 8.19 2.94 -11.29
CA MET A 304 7.66 4.24 -10.86
C MET A 304 6.39 4.12 -9.99
N PRO A 305 5.39 3.27 -10.29
CA PRO A 305 4.22 3.13 -9.43
C PRO A 305 4.56 2.65 -8.01
N LEU A 306 5.56 1.78 -7.87
CA LEU A 306 6.03 1.27 -6.58
C LEU A 306 6.81 2.35 -5.83
N GLU A 307 7.58 3.18 -6.54
CA GLU A 307 8.29 4.32 -5.96
C GLU A 307 7.34 5.40 -5.42
N LEU A 308 6.26 5.69 -6.15
CA LEU A 308 5.20 6.57 -5.67
C LEU A 308 4.52 6.01 -4.41
N ALA A 309 4.23 4.70 -4.39
CA ALA A 309 3.62 4.06 -3.23
C ALA A 309 4.54 4.07 -1.99
N GLU A 310 5.84 3.77 -2.17
CA GLU A 310 6.85 3.86 -1.12
C GLU A 310 6.93 5.29 -0.57
N THR A 311 6.96 6.29 -1.45
CA THR A 311 7.05 7.71 -1.06
C THR A 311 5.82 8.16 -0.29
N PHE A 312 4.63 7.76 -0.76
CA PHE A 312 3.36 8.06 -0.09
C PHE A 312 3.28 7.44 1.31
N LEU A 313 3.70 6.18 1.46
CA LEU A 313 3.71 5.49 2.75
C LEU A 313 4.73 6.12 3.70
N ARG A 314 5.93 6.45 3.23
CA ARG A 314 6.94 7.18 4.03
C ARG A 314 6.41 8.51 4.55
N TRP A 315 5.75 9.27 3.67
CA TRP A 315 5.12 10.53 4.06
C TRP A 315 4.03 10.33 5.11
N SER A 316 3.20 9.29 4.95
CA SER A 316 2.09 8.98 5.88
C SER A 316 2.56 8.59 7.29
N ILE A 317 3.77 8.04 7.44
CA ILE A 317 4.37 7.73 8.74
C ILE A 317 5.06 8.95 9.36
N SER A 318 5.56 9.87 8.54
CA SER A 318 6.29 11.06 9.01
C SER A 318 5.40 12.16 9.60
N LYS A 319 4.08 12.06 9.35
CA LYS A 319 3.05 12.99 9.85
C LYS A 319 2.35 12.41 11.07
#